data_AF-A0A9D7CFZ1-F1
#
_entry.id   AF-A0A9D7CFZ1-F1
#
_cell.length_a   1.000
_cell.length_b   1.000
_cell.length_c   1.000
_cell.angle_alpha   90.00
_cell.angle_beta   90.00
_cell.angle_gamma   90.00
#
_symmetry.space_group_name_H-M   'P 1'
#
loop_
_entity.id
_entity.type
_entity.pdbx_description
1 polymer ?
#
loop_
_entity_poly.entity_id
_entity_poly.type
_entity_poly.pdbx_seq_one_letter_code
_entity_poly.pdbx_strand_id
1 'polypeptide(L)'
;MAHVVLEIWSTVADSERAAYMDRARERQAALQGLGVSYWIFERSDAPGEMVQYLEARDSARLEEARALVSQLPGEREILLHQLEL
;
A
#
# COMPACT_ATOMS: atom_id res chain seq x y z
N MET A 1 -18.31 1.41 11.78
CA MET A 1 -17.28 2.43 12.16
C MET A 1 -16.61 2.82 10.85
N ALA A 2 -16.37 4.09 10.55
CA ALA A 2 -15.81 4.45 9.24
C ALA A 2 -14.36 3.94 9.13
N HIS A 3 -14.09 3.13 8.11
CA HIS A 3 -12.74 2.74 7.72
C HIS A 3 -12.36 3.52 6.47
N VAL A 4 -11.11 3.94 6.35
CA VAL A 4 -10.61 4.61 5.16
C VAL A 4 -9.52 3.73 4.55
N VAL A 5 -9.61 3.50 3.25
CA VAL A 5 -8.68 2.66 2.50
C VAL A 5 -8.00 3.46 1.40
N LEU A 6 -6.70 3.25 1.23
CA LEU A 6 -5.89 3.76 0.13
C LEU A 6 -5.33 2.59 -0.68
N GLU A 7 -5.35 2.73 -2.01
CA GLU A 7 -4.76 1.77 -2.94
C GLU A 7 -3.57 2.38 -3.68
N ILE A 8 -2.47 1.64 -3.75
CA ILE A 8 -1.27 2.09 -4.48
C ILE A 8 -0.89 1.02 -5.48
N TRP A 9 -0.83 1.40 -6.74
CA TRP A 9 -0.54 0.52 -7.87
C TRP A 9 0.88 0.73 -8.34
N SER A 10 1.58 -0.35 -8.70
CA SER A 10 2.97 -0.28 -9.15
C SER A 10 3.24 -1.32 -10.23
N THR A 11 3.92 -0.94 -11.30
CA THR A 11 4.50 -1.89 -12.26
C THR A 11 5.94 -2.15 -11.85
N VAL A 12 6.28 -3.42 -11.59
CA VAL A 12 7.59 -3.85 -11.08
C VAL A 12 8.22 -4.84 -12.06
N ALA A 13 9.44 -4.55 -12.50
CA ALA A 13 10.19 -5.48 -13.35
C ALA A 13 10.55 -6.76 -12.58
N ASP A 14 10.64 -7.90 -13.28
CA ASP A 14 10.92 -9.21 -12.67
C ASP A 14 12.19 -9.20 -11.81
N SER A 15 13.27 -8.58 -12.33
CA SER A 15 14.55 -8.42 -11.63
C SER A 15 14.46 -7.61 -10.34
N GLU A 16 13.42 -6.79 -10.17
CA GLU A 16 13.23 -5.90 -9.02
C GLU A 16 12.22 -6.44 -8.01
N ARG A 17 11.50 -7.53 -8.34
CA ARG A 17 10.41 -8.08 -7.50
C ARG A 17 10.87 -8.46 -6.10
N ALA A 18 12.01 -9.13 -5.98
CA ALA A 18 12.54 -9.54 -4.67
C ALA A 18 12.79 -8.32 -3.77
N ALA A 19 13.50 -7.31 -4.29
CA ALA A 19 13.77 -6.06 -3.58
C ALA A 19 12.49 -5.27 -3.27
N TYR A 20 11.51 -5.30 -4.17
CA TYR A 20 10.20 -4.69 -3.93
C TYR A 20 9.46 -5.36 -2.76
N MET A 21 9.44 -6.69 -2.71
CA MET A 21 8.80 -7.43 -1.62
C MET A 21 9.53 -7.27 -0.27
N ASP A 22 10.86 -7.15 -0.26
CA ASP A 22 11.61 -6.86 0.96
C ASP A 22 11.25 -5.47 1.52
N ARG A 23 11.17 -4.45 0.66
CA ARG A 23 10.68 -3.12 1.04
C ARG A 23 9.24 -3.14 1.54
N ALA A 24 8.38 -3.95 0.93
CA ALA A 24 6.99 -4.11 1.39
C ALA A 24 6.92 -4.69 2.82
N ARG A 25 7.81 -5.62 3.18
CA ARG A 25 7.91 -6.15 4.55
C ARG A 25 8.36 -5.09 5.55
N GLU A 26 9.33 -4.26 5.19
CA GLU A 26 9.77 -3.13 6.01
C GLU A 26 8.64 -2.12 6.23
N ARG A 27 7.91 -1.77 5.16
CA ARG A 27 6.71 -0.92 5.22
C ARG A 27 5.65 -1.52 6.14
N GLN A 28 5.38 -2.82 6.02
CA GLN A 28 4.41 -3.51 6.87
C GLN A 28 4.73 -3.35 8.37
N ALA A 29 5.98 -3.53 8.75
CA ALA A 29 6.40 -3.37 10.14
C ALA A 29 6.22 -1.92 10.65
N ALA A 30 6.58 -0.93 9.82
CA ALA A 30 6.40 0.48 10.15
C ALA A 30 4.92 0.87 10.30
N LEU A 31 4.07 0.43 9.36
CA LEU A 31 2.63 0.72 9.34
C LEU A 31 1.88 0.04 10.48
N GLN A 32 2.29 -1.18 10.86
CA GLN A 32 1.74 -1.86 12.02
C GLN A 32 1.99 -1.06 13.31
N GLY A 33 3.14 -0.38 13.43
CA GLY A 33 3.43 0.53 14.54
C GLY A 33 2.50 1.74 14.64
N LEU A 34 1.89 2.15 13.53
CA LEU A 34 0.90 3.23 13.46
C LEU A 34 -0.55 2.76 13.65
N GLY A 35 -0.77 1.45 13.81
CA GLY A 35 -2.10 0.85 13.84
C GLY A 35 -2.81 0.87 12.49
N VAL A 36 -2.06 0.89 11.39
CA VAL A 36 -2.56 0.83 10.02
C VAL A 36 -2.36 -0.58 9.49
N SER A 37 -3.42 -1.15 8.92
CA SER A 37 -3.34 -2.46 8.27
C SER A 37 -2.78 -2.29 6.86
N TYR A 38 -1.90 -3.19 6.46
CA TYR A 38 -1.19 -3.14 5.19
C TYR A 38 -1.18 -4.50 4.52
N TRP A 39 -1.55 -4.53 3.25
CA TRP A 39 -1.48 -5.72 2.41
C TRP A 39 -0.87 -5.39 1.06
N ILE A 40 -0.22 -6.38 0.47
CA ILE A 40 0.34 -6.28 -0.87
C ILE A 40 0.06 -7.56 -1.65
N PHE A 41 -0.33 -7.39 -2.91
CA PHE A 41 -0.67 -8.48 -3.80
C PHE A 41 -0.09 -8.23 -5.18
N GLU A 42 0.39 -9.29 -5.83
CA GLU A 42 0.60 -9.29 -7.27
C GLU A 42 -0.71 -9.68 -7.96
N ARG A 43 -1.05 -8.99 -9.05
CA ARG A 43 -2.23 -9.32 -9.84
C ARG A 43 -2.06 -10.65 -10.55
N SER A 44 -3.03 -11.53 -10.36
CA SER A 44 -3.06 -12.84 -11.03
C SER A 44 -3.15 -12.77 -12.56
N ASP A 45 -3.75 -11.70 -13.11
CA ASP A 45 -3.96 -11.49 -14.54
C ASP A 45 -2.89 -10.61 -15.21
N ALA A 46 -1.97 -10.04 -14.42
CA ALA A 46 -0.92 -9.15 -14.91
C ALA A 46 0.35 -9.27 -14.04
N PRO A 47 1.24 -10.24 -14.32
CA PRO A 47 2.48 -10.39 -13.57
C PRO A 47 3.34 -9.13 -13.60
N GLY A 48 3.85 -8.72 -12.44
CA GLY A 48 4.58 -7.47 -12.25
C GLY A 48 3.70 -6.28 -11.87
N GLU A 49 2.37 -6.37 -12.02
CA GLU A 49 1.46 -5.38 -11.49
C GLU A 49 1.15 -5.69 -10.02
N MET A 50 1.58 -4.79 -9.14
CA MET A 50 1.45 -4.89 -7.70
C MET A 50 0.40 -3.91 -7.19
N VAL A 51 -0.41 -4.36 -6.24
CA VAL A 51 -1.41 -3.52 -5.56
C VAL A 51 -1.15 -3.58 -4.06
N GLN A 52 -0.98 -2.41 -3.46
CA GLN A 52 -0.83 -2.20 -2.03
C GLN A 52 -2.12 -1.61 -1.48
N TYR A 53 -2.58 -2.12 -0.33
CA TYR A 53 -3.74 -1.61 0.40
C TYR A 53 -3.30 -1.12 1.76
N LEU A 54 -3.71 0.09 2.11
CA LEU A 54 -3.55 0.66 3.45
C LEU A 54 -4.95 0.91 4.02
N GLU A 55 -5.23 0.41 5.21
CA GLU A 55 -6.50 0.62 5.91
C GLU A 55 -6.27 1.23 7.28
N ALA A 56 -7.01 2.30 7.58
CA ALA A 56 -6.99 2.96 8.88
C ALA A 56 -8.41 3.28 9.37
N ARG A 57 -8.53 3.50 10.68
CA ARG A 57 -9.80 3.89 11.34
C ARG A 57 -10.17 5.37 11.15
N ASP A 58 -9.25 6.16 10.64
CA ASP A 58 -9.42 7.59 10.41
C ASP A 58 -8.50 8.07 9.29
N SER A 59 -8.87 9.18 8.66
CA SER A 59 -8.14 9.75 7.52
C SER A 59 -6.78 10.34 7.91
N ALA A 60 -6.58 10.75 9.17
CA ALA A 60 -5.32 11.34 9.61
C ALA A 60 -4.21 10.29 9.66
N ARG A 61 -4.49 9.12 10.26
CA ARG A 61 -3.58 7.96 10.24
C ARG A 61 -3.26 7.48 8.83
N LEU A 62 -4.25 7.51 7.94
CA LEU A 62 -4.04 7.07 6.57
C LEU A 62 -3.12 8.02 5.81
N GLU A 63 -3.22 9.33 6.05
CA GLU A 63 -2.32 10.33 5.46
C GLU A 63 -0.88 10.18 6.00
N GLU A 64 -0.71 9.94 7.31
CA GLU A 64 0.61 9.62 7.89
C GLU A 64 1.21 8.35 7.27
N ALA A 65 0.40 7.31 7.10
CA ALA A 65 0.81 6.06 6.47
C ALA A 65 1.17 6.23 4.99
N ARG A 66 0.42 7.06 4.25
CA ARG A 66 0.69 7.38 2.85
C ARG A 66 2.08 7.97 2.66
N ALA A 67 2.53 8.85 3.55
CA ALA A 67 3.87 9.46 3.50
C ALA A 67 5.01 8.43 3.65
N LEU A 68 4.75 7.30 4.30
CA LEU A 68 5.72 6.20 4.47
C LEU A 68 5.79 5.27 3.26
N VAL A 69 4.72 5.21 2.45
CA VAL A 69 4.63 4.28 1.31
C VAL A 69 4.92 4.98 -0.03
N SER A 70 4.38 6.18 -0.25
CA SER A 70 4.47 6.91 -1.52
C SER A 70 5.84 7.58 -1.69
N GLN A 71 6.86 6.81 -2.07
CA GLN A 71 8.20 7.38 -2.33
C GLN A 71 8.95 6.77 -3.53
N LEU A 72 8.37 5.87 -4.33
CA LEU A 72 9.10 5.27 -5.46
C LEU A 72 8.65 5.81 -6.83
N PRO A 73 9.60 6.10 -7.74
CA PRO A 73 9.29 6.37 -9.14
C PRO A 73 8.52 5.20 -9.76
N GLY A 74 7.38 5.48 -10.40
CA GLY A 74 6.55 4.47 -11.07
C GLY A 74 5.36 3.93 -10.25
N GLU A 75 5.20 4.35 -8.99
CA GLU A 75 3.98 4.08 -8.23
C GLU A 75 2.86 5.05 -8.67
N ARG A 76 1.71 4.50 -9.08
CA ARG A 76 0.48 5.25 -9.36
C ARG A 76 -0.45 5.07 -8.16
N GLU A 77 -0.67 6.13 -7.41
CA GLU A 77 -1.68 6.15 -6.36
C GLU A 77 -3.08 6.17 -7.00
N ILE A 78 -3.96 5.27 -6.55
CA ILE A 78 -5.37 5.28 -6.92
C ILE A 78 -6.18 5.53 -5.64
N LEU A 79 -7.12 6.47 -5.78
CA LEU A 79 -7.70 7.31 -4.74
C LEU A 79 -8.35 6.56 -3.55
N LEU A 80 -8.37 7.28 -2.42
CA LEU A 80 -9.03 6.99 -1.15
C LEU A 80 -10.50 6.57 -1.28
N HIS A 81 -10.85 5.43 -0.69
CA HIS A 81 -12.24 5.01 -0.46
C HIS A 81 -12.58 5.16 1.03
N GLN A 82 -13.61 5.95 1.35
CA GLN A 82 -14.31 5.82 2.63
C GLN A 82 -15.19 4.57 2.53
N LEU A 83 -14.87 3.56 3.32
CA LEU A 83 -15.71 2.38 3.49
C LEU A 83 -16.64 2.63 4.68
N GLU A 84 -17.92 2.78 4.40
CA GLU A 84 -18.97 2.68 5.42
C GLU A 84 -19.25 1.18 5.66
N LEU A 85 -18.59 0.60 6.68
CA LEU A 85 -18.85 -0.74 7.19
C LEU A 85 -19.76 -0.70 8.44
#